data_AF-A0A0K8RCI9-F1
#
_entry.id   AF-A0A0K8RCI9-F1
#
_cell.length_a   1.000
_cell.length_b   1.000
_cell.length_c   1.000
_cell.angle_alpha   90.00
_cell.angle_beta   90.00
_cell.angle_gamma   90.00
#
_symmetry.space_group_name_H-M   'P 1'
#
loop_
_entity.id
_entity.type
_entity.pdbx_description
1 polymer ?
#
loop_
_entity_poly.entity_id
_entity_poly.type
_entity_poly.pdbx_seq_one_letter_code
_entity_poly.pdbx_strand_id
1 'polypeptide(L)'
;MATGDNLLTAVAVAHDCGMIEESDAVIEMDAQTTQYGDMKVSYSYIKFPGLSEKLPLGHGASGDVAVPFLSESTYHLAVDGRTFHLIRAHDNALFKKLAHKGKVYAKDAS
;
A
#
# COMPACT_ATOMS: atom_id res chain seq x y z
N MET A 1 9.11 -7.52 -0.89
CA MET A 1 9.79 -7.56 0.41
C MET A 1 8.77 -7.97 1.46
N ALA A 2 9.14 -8.88 2.37
CA ALA A 2 8.36 -9.20 3.55
C ALA A 2 9.20 -8.85 4.79
N THR A 3 8.64 -8.14 5.76
CA THR A 3 9.37 -7.70 6.97
C THR A 3 8.49 -7.72 8.22
N GLY A 4 9.12 -7.79 9.39
CA GLY A 4 8.50 -7.62 10.70
C GLY A 4 8.42 -6.16 11.17
N ASP A 5 8.85 -5.19 10.35
CA ASP A 5 8.72 -3.76 10.63
C ASP A 5 7.31 -3.23 10.35
N ASN A 6 7.01 -2.05 10.89
CA ASN A 6 5.78 -1.34 10.52
C ASN A 6 5.78 -0.97 9.01
N LEU A 7 4.59 -0.76 8.44
CA LEU A 7 4.43 -0.56 6.99
C LEU A 7 5.22 0.63 6.44
N LEU A 8 5.24 1.77 7.14
CA LEU A 8 5.92 2.98 6.67
C LEU A 8 7.44 2.81 6.68
N THR A 9 8.01 2.22 7.74
CA THR A 9 9.43 1.87 7.80
C THR A 9 9.79 0.87 6.70
N ALA A 10 8.95 -0.12 6.46
CA ALA A 10 9.16 -1.07 5.37
C ALA A 10 9.17 -0.36 4.01
N VAL A 11 8.24 0.56 3.75
CA VAL A 11 8.20 1.31 2.49
C VAL A 11 9.43 2.20 2.32
N ALA A 12 9.88 2.89 3.37
CA ALA A 12 11.09 3.69 3.34
C ALA A 12 12.33 2.83 3.01
N VAL A 13 12.48 1.67 3.66
CA VAL A 13 13.58 0.73 3.37
C VAL A 13 13.50 0.19 1.94
N ALA A 14 12.30 -0.11 1.44
CA ALA A 14 12.12 -0.56 0.06
C ALA A 14 12.52 0.53 -0.95
N HIS A 15 12.24 1.79 -0.64
CA HIS A 15 12.69 2.93 -1.45
C HIS A 15 14.22 3.08 -1.43
N ASP A 16 14.83 3.09 -0.25
CA ASP A 16 16.29 3.25 -0.09
C ASP A 16 17.07 2.09 -0.74
N CYS A 17 16.46 0.90 -0.82
CA CYS A 17 17.03 -0.26 -1.49
C CYS A 17 16.75 -0.31 -3.01
N GLY A 18 16.09 0.71 -3.57
CA GLY A 18 15.76 0.79 -5.00
C GLY A 18 14.66 -0.19 -5.44
N MET A 19 13.89 -0.76 -4.52
CA MET A 19 12.74 -1.60 -4.86
C MET A 19 11.51 -0.78 -5.24
N ILE A 20 11.43 0.46 -4.76
CA ILE A 20 10.41 1.45 -5.07
C ILE A 20 11.15 2.69 -5.55
N GLU A 21 10.93 3.11 -6.80
CA GLU A 21 11.59 4.28 -7.36
C GLU A 21 10.90 5.58 -6.91
N GLU A 22 11.57 6.72 -7.09
CA GLU A 22 11.02 8.04 -6.72
C GLU A 22 9.74 8.36 -7.53
N SER A 23 9.72 7.95 -8.80
CA SER A 23 8.57 8.03 -9.71
C SER A 23 7.44 7.05 -9.40
N ASP A 24 7.65 6.10 -8.48
CA ASP A 24 6.63 5.11 -8.16
C ASP A 24 5.63 5.62 -7.11
N ALA A 25 4.36 5.28 -7.28
CA ALA A 25 3.34 5.45 -6.27
C ALA A 25 3.25 4.22 -5.35
N VAL A 26 2.94 4.42 -4.08
CA VAL A 26 2.66 3.32 -3.15
C VAL A 26 1.28 3.51 -2.56
N ILE A 27 0.43 2.49 -2.76
CA ILE A 27 -0.92 2.42 -2.24
C ILE A 27 -0.95 1.36 -1.14
N GLU A 28 -1.24 1.79 0.07
CA GLU A 28 -1.60 0.90 1.16
C GLU A 28 -3.00 0.34 0.93
N MET A 29 -3.17 -0.97 1.14
CA MET A 29 -4.49 -1.57 1.27
C MET A 29 -4.71 -1.95 2.74
N ASP A 30 -5.89 -1.62 3.24
CA ASP A 30 -6.36 -2.05 4.56
C ASP A 30 -7.68 -2.79 4.41
N ALA A 31 -7.70 -4.07 4.80
CA ALA A 31 -8.90 -4.90 4.80
C ALA A 31 -9.40 -5.12 6.22
N GLN A 32 -10.71 -4.97 6.41
CA GLN A 32 -11.38 -5.16 7.68
C GLN A 32 -12.64 -6.01 7.48
N THR A 33 -12.93 -6.85 8.48
CA THR A 33 -14.19 -7.58 8.55
C THR A 33 -15.28 -6.66 9.10
N THR A 34 -16.41 -6.62 8.43
CA THR A 34 -17.60 -5.89 8.87
C THR A 34 -18.37 -6.68 9.92
N GLN A 35 -19.31 -6.03 10.61
CA GLN A 35 -20.19 -6.67 11.59
C GLN A 35 -21.02 -7.85 11.03
N TYR A 36 -21.15 -7.96 9.71
CA TYR A 36 -21.91 -9.02 9.03
C TYR A 36 -21.03 -10.15 8.50
N GLY A 37 -19.71 -10.09 8.72
CA GLY A 37 -18.75 -11.08 8.23
C GLY A 37 -18.22 -10.81 6.81
N ASP A 38 -18.75 -9.80 6.12
CA ASP A 38 -18.21 -9.35 4.83
C ASP A 38 -16.86 -8.64 5.02
N MET A 39 -15.97 -8.77 4.03
CA MET A 39 -14.70 -8.04 4.01
C MET A 39 -14.84 -6.72 3.25
N LYS A 40 -14.41 -5.62 3.86
CA LYS A 40 -14.27 -4.31 3.19
C LYS A 40 -12.80 -3.96 3.05
N VAL A 41 -12.40 -3.49 1.86
CA VAL A 41 -11.03 -3.06 1.57
C VAL A 41 -11.01 -1.56 1.28
N SER A 42 -10.09 -0.86 1.91
CA SER A 42 -9.80 0.56 1.67
C SER A 42 -8.40 0.73 1.07
N TYR A 43 -8.19 1.85 0.39
CA TYR A 43 -6.95 2.16 -0.33
C TYR A 43 -6.50 3.58 0.03
N SER A 44 -5.25 3.73 0.46
CA SER A 44 -4.63 5.00 0.84
C SER A 44 -3.30 5.19 0.13
N TYR A 45 -3.05 6.38 -0.43
CA TYR A 45 -1.71 6.71 -0.93
C TYR A 45 -0.80 7.01 0.26
N ILE A 46 0.29 6.25 0.38
CA ILE A 46 1.33 6.48 1.38
C ILE A 46 2.61 7.03 0.76
N LYS A 47 2.75 6.93 -0.57
CA LYS A 47 3.75 7.65 -1.36
C LYS A 47 3.14 8.12 -2.68
N PHE A 48 3.26 9.42 -2.97
CA PHE A 48 2.91 9.98 -4.27
C PHE A 48 4.12 9.96 -5.21
N PRO A 49 3.91 9.73 -6.52
CA PRO A 49 5.00 9.71 -7.48
C PRO A 49 5.62 11.11 -7.61
N GLY A 50 6.96 11.19 -7.57
CA GLY A 50 7.69 12.46 -7.69
C GLY A 50 7.68 13.35 -6.44
N LEU A 51 7.12 12.90 -5.32
CA LEU A 51 7.20 13.60 -4.03
C LEU A 51 8.30 12.98 -3.17
N SER A 52 9.50 13.57 -3.22
CA SER A 52 10.64 13.20 -2.38
C SER A 52 10.35 13.48 -0.91
N GLU A 53 10.57 12.50 -0.01
CA GLU A 53 10.28 12.58 1.42
C GLU A 53 11.12 13.66 2.12
N LYS A 54 10.49 14.81 2.40
CA LYS A 54 10.86 15.65 3.54
C LYS A 54 9.67 16.04 4.44
N LEU A 55 8.51 15.43 4.25
CA LEU A 55 7.34 15.69 5.10
C LEU A 55 6.61 14.39 5.42
N PRO A 56 6.29 14.12 6.70
CA PRO A 56 5.38 13.05 7.05
C PRO A 56 3.99 13.44 6.53
N LEU A 57 3.51 12.77 5.48
CA LEU A 57 2.10 12.85 5.09
C LEU A 57 1.27 12.12 6.15
N GLY A 58 1.03 12.80 7.27
CA GLY A 58 0.03 12.43 8.24
C GLY A 58 -1.36 12.52 7.59
N HIS A 59 -2.12 11.43 7.72
CA HIS A 59 -3.58 11.36 7.65
C HIS A 59 -4.29 12.45 6.82
N GLY A 60 -4.64 12.10 5.57
CA GLY A 60 -5.71 12.76 4.83
C GLY A 60 -5.26 13.61 3.64
N ALA A 61 -4.87 12.96 2.54
CA ALA A 61 -4.99 13.56 1.22
C ALA A 61 -6.31 13.12 0.58
N SER A 62 -7.41 13.71 1.05
CA SER A 62 -8.70 13.70 0.36
C SER A 62 -8.76 14.93 -0.53
N GLY A 63 -8.57 14.78 -1.84
CA GLY A 63 -8.83 15.85 -2.81
C GLY A 63 -7.91 15.83 -4.02
N ASP A 64 -8.48 15.54 -5.19
CA ASP A 64 -8.09 16.00 -6.54
C ASP A 64 -6.62 16.29 -6.85
N VAL A 65 -5.69 15.39 -6.49
CA VAL A 65 -4.33 15.44 -7.03
C VAL A 65 -4.34 14.85 -8.43
N ALA A 66 -4.60 15.73 -9.40
CA ALA A 66 -4.26 15.67 -10.82
C ALA A 66 -3.90 14.26 -11.35
N VAL A 67 -4.94 13.55 -11.78
CA VAL A 67 -4.91 12.31 -12.59
C VAL A 67 -3.94 12.31 -13.79
N PRO A 68 -3.54 13.45 -14.43
CA PRO A 68 -2.60 13.42 -15.56
C PRO A 68 -1.19 12.91 -15.25
N PHE A 69 -0.66 13.06 -14.02
CA PHE A 69 0.69 12.56 -13.68
C PHE A 69 0.69 11.07 -13.31
N LEU A 70 -0.47 10.56 -12.89
CA LEU A 70 -0.67 9.16 -12.51
C LEU A 70 -0.72 8.21 -13.72
N SER A 71 -0.96 8.71 -14.94
CA SER A 71 -1.09 7.84 -16.12
C SER A 71 0.23 7.21 -16.57
N GLU A 72 1.38 7.81 -16.21
CA GLU A 72 2.72 7.28 -16.54
C GLU A 72 3.46 6.66 -15.34
N SER A 73 2.92 6.81 -14.13
CA SER A 73 3.60 6.38 -12.90
C SER A 73 3.29 4.91 -12.57
N THR A 74 4.32 4.10 -12.33
CA THR A 74 4.14 2.73 -11.82
C THR A 74 3.63 2.79 -10.39
N TYR A 75 2.64 1.97 -10.03
CA TYR A 75 2.16 1.86 -8.66
C TYR A 75 2.44 0.48 -8.07
N HIS A 76 2.72 0.47 -6.77
CA HIS A 76 2.92 -0.71 -5.96
C HIS A 76 1.89 -0.79 -4.85
N LEU A 77 1.55 -2.01 -4.46
CA LEU A 77 0.69 -2.28 -3.30
C LEU A 77 1.55 -2.59 -2.08
N ALA A 78 1.15 -2.03 -0.94
CA ALA A 78 1.71 -2.31 0.37
C ALA A 78 0.58 -2.78 1.31
N VAL A 79 0.82 -3.82 2.10
CA VAL A 79 -0.18 -4.37 3.02
C VAL A 79 0.47 -4.81 4.33
N ASP A 80 -0.33 -4.79 5.41
CA ASP A 80 0.00 -5.48 6.65
C ASP A 80 -0.43 -6.96 6.62
N GLY A 81 -0.02 -7.73 7.64
CA GLY A 81 -0.28 -9.17 7.73
C GLY A 81 -1.76 -9.51 7.81
N ARG A 82 -2.54 -8.71 8.55
CA ARG A 82 -3.98 -8.84 8.76
C ARG A 82 -4.71 -8.68 7.43
N THR A 83 -4.41 -7.61 6.71
CA THR A 83 -4.99 -7.34 5.39
C THR A 83 -4.62 -8.43 4.40
N PHE A 84 -3.36 -8.85 4.36
CA PHE A 84 -2.91 -9.96 3.52
C PHE A 84 -3.69 -11.26 3.84
N HIS A 85 -3.86 -11.57 5.12
CA HIS A 85 -4.57 -12.76 5.57
C HIS A 85 -6.04 -12.74 5.13
N LEU A 86 -6.73 -11.63 5.38
CA LEU A 86 -8.15 -11.46 5.01
C LEU A 86 -8.34 -11.58 3.50
N ILE A 87 -7.53 -10.89 2.70
CA ILE A 87 -7.61 -10.94 1.24
C ILE A 87 -7.37 -12.37 0.74
N ARG A 88 -6.34 -13.06 1.27
CA ARG A 88 -6.04 -14.45 0.88
C ARG A 88 -7.19 -15.41 1.21
N ALA A 89 -7.91 -15.18 2.31
CA ALA A 89 -9.00 -16.04 2.74
C ALA A 89 -10.32 -15.78 2.02
N HIS A 90 -10.62 -14.53 1.67
CA HIS A 90 -11.96 -14.13 1.21
C HIS A 90 -12.03 -13.68 -0.27
N ASP A 91 -10.92 -13.29 -0.89
CA ASP A 91 -10.94 -12.78 -2.27
C ASP A 91 -9.72 -13.25 -3.09
N ASN A 92 -9.91 -14.33 -3.84
CA ASN A 92 -8.85 -14.91 -4.68
C ASN A 92 -8.41 -13.98 -5.82
N ALA A 93 -9.31 -13.16 -6.36
CA ALA A 93 -8.99 -12.25 -7.44
C ALA A 93 -8.11 -11.11 -6.94
N LEU A 94 -8.46 -10.53 -5.79
CA LEU A 94 -7.66 -9.51 -5.14
C LEU A 94 -6.33 -10.07 -4.62
N PHE A 95 -6.30 -11.30 -4.12
CA PHE A 95 -5.06 -11.99 -3.76
C PHE A 95 -4.12 -12.14 -4.97
N LYS A 96 -4.65 -12.51 -6.14
CA LYS A 96 -3.86 -12.55 -7.38
C LYS A 96 -3.36 -11.16 -7.76
N LYS A 97 -4.18 -10.11 -7.65
CA LYS A 97 -3.73 -8.73 -7.89
C LYS A 97 -2.58 -8.34 -6.95
N LEU A 98 -2.72 -8.69 -5.67
CA LEU A 98 -1.72 -8.44 -4.65
C LEU A 98 -0.42 -9.21 -4.90
N ALA A 99 -0.48 -10.44 -5.42
CA ALA A 99 0.72 -11.19 -5.82
C ALA A 99 1.47 -10.56 -7.00
N HIS A 100 0.76 -9.90 -7.93
CA HIS A 100 1.37 -9.25 -9.09
C HIS A 100 1.85 -7.82 -8.81
N LYS A 101 1.13 -7.05 -7.98
CA LYS A 101 1.39 -5.63 -7.73
C LYS A 101 1.95 -5.34 -6.34
N GLY A 102 1.96 -6.32 -5.45
CA GLY A 102 2.50 -6.19 -4.10
C GLY A 102 4.01 -6.06 -4.11
N LYS A 103 4.51 -5.06 -3.40
CA LYS A 103 5.94 -4.81 -3.25
C LYS A 103 6.39 -4.89 -1.80
N VAL A 104 5.52 -4.50 -0.86
CA VAL A 104 5.80 -4.50 0.58
C VAL A 104 4.71 -5.27 1.34
N TYR A 105 5.14 -6.21 2.17
CA TYR A 105 4.31 -6.96 3.10
C TYR A 105 4.91 -6.78 4.50
N ALA A 106 4.22 -6.04 5.37
CA ALA A 106 4.71 -5.66 6.70
C ALA A 106 3.99 -6.45 7.81
N LYS A 107 4.44 -6.31 9.06
CA LYS A 107 3.69 -6.84 10.20
C LYS A 107 2.38 -6.08 10.40
N ASP A 108 1.46 -6.69 11.14
CA ASP A 108 0.23 -6.04 11.62
C ASP A 108 0.55 -4.72 12.32
N ALA A 109 -0.16 -3.66 11.93
CA ALA A 109 -0.24 -2.47 12.75
C ALA A 109 -1.04 -2.84 14.01
N SER A 110 -0.32 -3.04 15.12
CA SER A 110 -0.90 -3.35 16.44
C SER A 110 -1.51 -2.12 17.07
#